data_AF-A0A7C5QKB3-F1
#
_entry.id   AF-A0A7C5QKB3-F1
#
_cell.length_a   1.000
_cell.length_b   1.000
_cell.length_c   1.000
_cell.angle_alpha   90.00
_cell.angle_beta   90.00
_cell.angle_gamma   90.00
#
_symmetry.space_group_name_H-M   'P 1'
#
loop_
_entity.id
_entity.type
_entity.pdbx_description
1 polymer ?
#
loop_
_entity_poly.entity_id
_entity_poly.type
_entity_poly.pdbx_seq_one_letter_code
_entity_poly.pdbx_strand_id
1 'polypeptide(L)'
;MRKPHNPDHTPGPAWCCPQGGLRLGPKTTLSRRSFLESIGYTTLGTLGLKNVSWKSLSAGVTPFPEEHLAEFRTALKVMPILSYDTPTRAHQTSWRAWGGIQTQQEADEEMARIKSELSALKKKAEFPLEFLPLSGVKDSAEIDRLKEELAAADVVIVYAAGGWLDRFKKLEETGKELIFFCRHQSGPVYLWYEIISPRYLRQHTDYLALERADYSDVVIDSQEELLWRLRSLCGWRNTMGTKIIAVGGPDAWSQPPGVVPKLVEEKWRFDIKTVSYDELGRIINEARNDTAAMKRAQQRADEYLKLSGTKLETDFNFVRNAFLLEEVFMALMKKAGCRAITINGCMGTIMPIAETSACLTLSLLNDAGYLAFCESDFVVIPAGVLLANISGKPVFMNDPTYPHEGLITLAHCTAPRKMDGKTLEPARILTHFESDYGAAPKVEMRRGQIVTNIIPDFAAKRWVGLRGRIEEAPFL
;
A
#
# COMPACT_ATOMS: atom_id res chain seq x y z
N MET A 1 15.25 50.75 -49.49
CA MET A 1 15.82 50.54 -48.14
C MET A 1 14.69 50.56 -47.12
N ARG A 2 14.18 49.40 -46.76
CA ARG A 2 13.13 49.19 -45.74
C ARG A 2 13.81 48.56 -44.52
N LYS A 3 13.66 49.18 -43.35
CA LYS A 3 14.07 48.59 -42.05
C LYS A 3 13.10 47.46 -41.69
N PRO A 4 13.56 46.34 -41.11
CA PRO A 4 12.65 45.26 -40.71
C PRO A 4 11.96 45.60 -39.39
N HIS A 5 10.65 45.35 -39.37
CA HIS A 5 9.80 45.30 -38.19
C HIS A 5 10.14 44.03 -37.39
N ASN A 6 10.34 44.16 -36.08
CA ASN A 6 10.39 43.04 -35.16
C ASN A 6 9.07 43.02 -34.36
N PRO A 7 8.20 42.00 -34.48
CA PRO A 7 7.01 41.88 -33.66
C PRO A 7 7.18 40.72 -32.68
N ASP A 8 7.64 40.99 -31.46
CA ASP A 8 7.50 40.04 -30.35
C ASP A 8 7.29 40.81 -29.04
N HIS A 9 6.04 41.20 -28.81
CA HIS A 9 5.53 41.53 -27.48
C HIS A 9 4.18 40.83 -27.30
N THR A 10 4.22 39.56 -26.91
CA THR A 10 3.13 38.92 -26.18
C THR A 10 3.44 39.00 -24.68
N PRO A 11 2.47 39.36 -23.81
CA PRO A 11 2.69 39.31 -22.37
C PRO A 11 2.71 37.84 -21.93
N GLY A 12 3.84 37.40 -21.38
CA GLY A 12 3.99 36.04 -20.84
C GLY A 12 3.11 35.82 -19.59
N PRO A 13 2.60 34.59 -19.37
CA PRO A 13 1.90 34.25 -18.14
C PRO A 13 2.87 34.25 -16.95
N ALA A 14 2.45 34.85 -15.83
CA ALA A 14 3.18 34.82 -14.57
C ALA A 14 3.28 33.38 -14.05
N TRP A 15 4.50 32.83 -13.99
CA TRP A 15 4.79 31.50 -13.48
C TRP A 15 5.60 31.60 -12.18
N CYS A 16 4.99 31.18 -11.07
CA CYS A 16 5.65 30.99 -9.77
C CYS A 16 6.28 29.60 -9.70
N CYS A 17 7.44 29.38 -10.35
CA CYS A 17 8.43 28.35 -9.99
C CYS A 17 9.64 28.44 -10.94
N PRO A 18 10.90 28.44 -10.44
CA PRO A 18 12.07 28.55 -11.29
C PRO A 18 12.36 27.22 -12.00
N GLN A 19 12.46 27.27 -13.34
CA GLN A 19 13.09 26.22 -14.13
C GLN A 19 14.60 26.21 -13.87
N GLY A 20 15.02 25.39 -12.90
CA GLY A 20 16.38 24.88 -12.83
C GLY A 20 16.45 23.55 -13.57
N GLY A 21 17.12 23.51 -14.71
CA GLY A 21 17.41 22.27 -15.43
C GLY A 21 18.23 21.31 -14.57
N LEU A 22 17.56 20.38 -13.89
CA LEU A 22 18.19 19.24 -13.25
C LEU A 22 18.60 18.24 -14.33
N ARG A 23 19.89 18.18 -14.64
CA ARG A 23 20.48 16.96 -15.18
C ARG A 23 20.20 15.83 -14.18
N LEU A 24 19.25 14.97 -14.51
CA LEU A 24 19.04 13.70 -13.81
C LEU A 24 20.27 12.82 -14.03
N GLY A 25 21.26 12.94 -13.14
CA GLY A 25 22.25 11.89 -12.97
C GLY A 25 21.55 10.58 -12.56
N PRO A 26 22.11 9.40 -12.90
CA PRO A 26 21.48 8.14 -12.56
C PRO A 26 21.62 7.92 -11.05
N LYS A 27 20.61 8.37 -10.28
CA LYS A 27 20.43 7.95 -8.89
C LYS A 27 19.25 7.00 -8.83
N THR A 28 19.57 5.74 -9.08
CA THR A 28 18.83 4.62 -8.55
C THR A 28 18.92 4.68 -7.03
N THR A 29 17.79 4.65 -6.32
CA THR A 29 17.48 3.68 -5.25
C THR A 29 16.13 4.03 -4.62
N LEU A 30 15.21 3.06 -4.60
CA LEU A 30 14.34 2.90 -3.44
C LEU A 30 15.27 2.65 -2.25
N SER A 31 15.72 3.69 -1.54
CA SER A 31 16.35 3.49 -0.24
C SER A 31 15.24 3.58 0.79
N ARG A 32 15.00 2.49 1.53
CA ARG A 32 14.89 2.42 3.01
C ARG A 32 15.24 1.01 3.46
N ARG A 33 16.55 0.74 3.57
CA ARG A 33 17.16 -0.50 4.07
C ARG A 33 17.54 -0.30 5.54
N SER A 34 16.60 -0.45 6.46
CA SER A 34 16.89 -0.81 7.85
C SER A 34 16.16 -2.08 8.29
N PHE A 35 15.39 -2.69 7.39
CA PHE A 35 14.72 -3.96 7.63
C PHE A 35 15.65 -5.14 7.29
N LEU A 36 16.84 -5.19 7.87
CA LEU A 36 17.80 -6.30 7.68
C LEU A 36 17.98 -7.16 8.94
N GLU A 37 17.41 -6.78 10.08
CA GLU A 37 17.67 -7.49 11.35
C GLU A 37 16.49 -8.34 11.87
N SER A 38 15.30 -8.34 11.24
CA SER A 38 14.12 -8.99 11.83
C SER A 38 13.26 -9.90 10.94
N ILE A 39 13.52 -10.04 9.63
CA ILE A 39 12.85 -11.06 8.80
C ILE A 39 13.90 -11.98 8.18
N GLY A 40 13.88 -13.24 8.60
CA GLY A 40 14.71 -14.29 8.03
C GLY A 40 14.47 -14.45 6.53
N TYR A 41 15.53 -14.76 5.79
CA TYR A 41 15.46 -15.09 4.37
C TYR A 41 14.40 -16.17 4.13
N THR A 42 13.36 -15.83 3.36
CA THR A 42 12.30 -16.76 2.97
C THR A 42 12.56 -17.17 1.53
N THR A 43 12.79 -18.47 1.31
CA THR A 43 12.89 -19.08 0.00
C THR A 43 11.49 -19.45 -0.49
N LEU A 44 11.29 -19.43 -1.81
CA LEU A 44 10.23 -20.16 -2.51
C LEU A 44 9.93 -21.48 -1.81
N GLY A 45 8.78 -21.52 -1.15
CA GLY A 45 8.34 -22.66 -0.36
C GLY A 45 7.10 -23.24 -1.00
N THR A 46 7.15 -24.50 -1.39
CA THR A 46 5.92 -25.24 -1.69
C THR A 46 5.11 -25.31 -0.40
N LEU A 47 3.84 -24.88 -0.45
CA LEU A 47 2.95 -25.11 0.68
C LEU A 47 2.78 -26.63 0.78
N GLY A 48 3.27 -27.27 1.85
CA GLY A 48 3.20 -28.73 2.01
C GLY A 48 1.75 -29.21 2.14
N LEU A 49 1.03 -29.35 1.02
CA LEU A 49 -0.38 -29.73 0.95
C LEU A 49 -0.60 -31.19 0.58
N LYS A 50 0.46 -31.96 0.32
CA LYS A 50 0.40 -33.39 -0.03
C LYS A 50 -0.49 -34.23 0.89
N ASN A 51 -0.58 -33.90 2.18
CA ASN A 51 -1.40 -34.63 3.17
C ASN A 51 -2.61 -33.82 3.69
N VAL A 52 -3.00 -32.75 2.98
CA VAL A 52 -4.03 -31.82 3.45
C VAL A 52 -5.33 -32.08 2.70
N SER A 53 -6.35 -32.59 3.39
CA SER A 53 -7.69 -32.82 2.82
C SER A 53 -8.58 -31.59 2.96
N TRP A 54 -9.61 -31.50 2.12
CA TRP A 54 -10.68 -30.51 2.24
C TRP A 54 -11.33 -30.57 3.63
N LYS A 55 -11.55 -31.77 4.18
CA LYS A 55 -12.11 -31.94 5.53
C LYS A 55 -11.24 -31.30 6.62
N SER A 56 -9.91 -31.40 6.49
CA SER A 56 -8.97 -30.72 7.39
C SER A 56 -8.95 -29.21 7.18
N LEU A 57 -9.10 -28.74 5.93
CA LEU A 57 -9.05 -27.33 5.57
C LEU A 57 -10.31 -26.57 5.98
N SER A 58 -11.47 -27.17 5.77
CA SER A 58 -12.78 -26.61 6.07
C SER A 58 -13.12 -26.62 7.57
N ALA A 59 -12.38 -27.38 8.38
CA ALA A 59 -12.53 -27.41 9.83
C ALA A 59 -12.30 -26.01 10.42
N GLY A 60 -13.39 -25.36 10.85
CA GLY A 60 -13.37 -24.01 11.40
C GLY A 60 -13.33 -22.88 10.36
N VAL A 61 -13.54 -23.16 9.07
CA VAL A 61 -13.83 -22.12 8.08
C VAL A 61 -15.31 -21.82 8.16
N THR A 62 -15.67 -20.74 8.83
CA THR A 62 -16.98 -20.10 8.66
C THR A 62 -16.94 -19.32 7.34
N PRO A 63 -17.81 -19.61 6.36
CA PRO A 63 -18.03 -18.68 5.27
C PRO A 63 -18.47 -17.33 5.87
N PHE A 64 -17.97 -16.24 5.31
CA PHE A 64 -18.15 -14.84 5.77
C PHE A 64 -19.33 -14.61 6.72
N PRO A 65 -19.09 -14.18 7.98
CA PRO A 65 -20.01 -13.27 8.63
C PRO A 65 -20.06 -11.99 7.77
N GLU A 66 -21.26 -11.50 7.44
CA GLU A 66 -21.49 -10.31 6.60
C GLU A 66 -20.78 -9.02 7.11
N GLU A 67 -20.18 -9.03 8.30
CA GLU A 67 -19.68 -7.85 8.99
C GLU A 67 -18.16 -7.62 8.98
N HIS A 68 -17.35 -8.50 8.38
CA HIS A 68 -15.89 -8.32 8.42
C HIS A 68 -15.28 -7.84 7.10
N LEU A 69 -15.31 -6.53 6.88
CA LEU A 69 -14.11 -5.83 6.40
C LEU A 69 -13.12 -5.81 7.57
N ALA A 70 -12.60 -6.97 7.96
CA ALA A 70 -11.56 -7.02 8.98
C ALA A 70 -10.41 -6.13 8.50
N GLU A 71 -9.98 -5.19 9.33
CA GLU A 71 -8.79 -4.41 9.04
C GLU A 71 -7.60 -5.38 9.05
N PHE A 72 -7.21 -5.85 7.85
CA PHE A 72 -6.12 -6.78 7.67
C PHE A 72 -4.75 -6.12 7.85
N ARG A 73 -4.71 -4.78 7.84
CA ARG A 73 -3.46 -4.03 8.03
C ARG A 73 -3.13 -3.93 9.50
N THR A 74 -1.87 -4.16 9.82
CA THR A 74 -1.31 -3.87 11.13
C THR A 74 -1.25 -2.36 11.33
N ALA A 75 -1.62 -1.91 12.54
CA ALA A 75 -1.55 -0.50 12.90
C ALA A 75 -0.12 0.02 12.82
N LEU A 76 0.05 1.21 12.23
CA LEU A 76 1.32 1.92 12.26
C LEU A 76 1.54 2.50 13.66
N LYS A 77 2.58 2.05 14.34
CA LYS A 77 2.96 2.55 15.67
C LYS A 77 3.91 3.73 15.54
N VAL A 78 3.48 4.90 15.99
CA VAL A 78 4.21 6.14 15.81
C VAL A 78 4.61 6.70 17.17
N MET A 79 5.89 6.94 17.36
CA MET A 79 6.41 7.59 18.55
C MET A 79 6.67 9.08 18.30
N PRO A 80 5.92 9.98 18.92
CA PRO A 80 6.18 11.40 18.83
C PRO A 80 7.20 11.82 19.91
N ILE A 81 8.20 12.59 19.51
CA ILE A 81 9.25 13.11 20.39
C ILE A 81 9.39 14.62 20.16
N LEU A 82 9.23 15.42 21.22
CA LEU A 82 9.57 16.84 21.22
C LEU A 82 11.03 17.01 21.63
N SER A 83 11.88 17.47 20.70
CA SER A 83 13.25 17.90 21.01
C SER A 83 13.26 19.40 21.30
N TYR A 84 13.72 19.82 22.48
CA TYR A 84 13.74 21.23 22.90
C TYR A 84 14.93 21.55 23.80
N ASP A 85 15.16 22.84 24.07
CA ASP A 85 16.18 23.31 25.01
C ASP A 85 15.54 24.23 26.06
N THR A 86 16.20 24.38 27.21
CA THR A 86 15.86 25.39 28.22
C THR A 86 17.09 26.26 28.52
N PRO A 87 17.48 27.15 27.59
CA PRO A 87 18.73 27.90 27.69
C PRO A 87 18.70 28.92 28.84
N THR A 88 19.84 29.08 29.51
CA THR A 88 20.03 30.10 30.54
C THR A 88 20.72 31.32 29.95
N ARG A 89 20.21 32.51 30.27
CA ARG A 89 20.80 33.77 29.81
C ARG A 89 22.26 33.89 30.22
N ALA A 90 23.13 34.17 29.25
CA ALA A 90 24.52 34.53 29.49
C ALA A 90 24.81 35.94 28.96
N HIS A 91 25.66 36.68 29.68
CA HIS A 91 25.99 38.06 29.34
C HIS A 91 26.95 38.12 28.15
N GLN A 92 26.67 39.01 27.19
CA GLN A 92 27.55 39.32 26.04
C GLN A 92 28.01 38.12 25.20
N THR A 93 27.16 37.10 25.03
CA THR A 93 27.44 35.94 24.17
C THR A 93 26.17 35.40 23.53
N SER A 94 26.32 34.50 22.55
CA SER A 94 25.20 33.72 22.00
C SER A 94 24.81 32.65 23.03
N TRP A 95 23.67 32.84 23.68
CA TRP A 95 23.24 32.02 24.83
C TRP A 95 21.97 31.19 24.56
N ARG A 96 21.27 31.45 23.45
CA ARG A 96 20.12 30.66 23.00
C ARG A 96 20.09 30.56 21.48
N ALA A 97 19.51 29.47 20.98
CA ALA A 97 19.21 29.32 19.57
C ALA A 97 17.93 30.09 19.17
N TRP A 98 17.64 30.14 17.87
CA TRP A 98 16.33 30.57 17.39
C TRP A 98 15.25 29.58 17.83
N GLY A 99 14.03 30.06 18.04
CA GLY A 99 12.91 29.22 18.49
C GLY A 99 12.07 29.86 19.59
N GLY A 100 10.81 29.42 19.66
CA GLY A 100 9.78 29.93 20.56
C GLY A 100 9.63 29.16 21.88
N ILE A 101 10.43 28.11 22.12
CA ILE A 101 10.42 27.34 23.36
C ILE A 101 11.76 27.52 24.06
N GLN A 102 11.73 28.08 25.26
CA GLN A 102 12.93 28.43 26.03
C GLN A 102 12.83 28.05 27.51
N THR A 103 11.64 27.68 27.99
CA THR A 103 11.39 27.26 29.36
C THR A 103 10.70 25.89 29.41
N GLN A 104 10.75 25.23 30.56
CA GLN A 104 10.04 23.96 30.77
C GLN A 104 8.52 24.14 30.63
N GLN A 105 7.97 25.26 31.12
CA GLN A 105 6.55 25.56 30.99
C GLN A 105 6.11 25.64 29.52
N GLU A 106 6.85 26.35 28.67
CA GLU A 106 6.55 26.45 27.24
C GLU A 106 6.65 25.08 26.54
N ALA A 107 7.61 24.23 26.95
CA ALA A 107 7.72 22.88 26.44
C ALA A 107 6.51 22.01 26.85
N ASP A 108 6.03 22.15 28.09
CA ASP A 108 4.86 21.43 28.58
C ASP A 108 3.57 21.89 27.87
N GLU A 109 3.42 23.19 27.61
CA GLU A 109 2.34 23.76 26.81
C GLU A 109 2.37 23.23 25.37
N GLU A 110 3.55 23.14 24.75
CA GLU A 110 3.70 22.57 23.42
C GLU A 110 3.41 21.06 23.40
N MET A 111 3.86 20.30 24.40
CA MET A 111 3.52 18.88 24.51
C MET A 111 2.00 18.67 24.63
N ALA A 112 1.29 19.54 25.36
CA ALA A 112 -0.17 19.50 25.44
C ALA A 112 -0.82 19.78 24.07
N ARG A 113 -0.30 20.78 23.32
CA ARG A 113 -0.74 21.07 21.95
C ARG A 113 -0.55 19.88 21.02
N ILE A 114 0.65 19.30 21.00
CA ILE A 114 0.98 18.13 20.18
C ILE A 114 0.04 16.96 20.50
N LYS A 115 -0.21 16.66 21.78
CA LYS A 115 -1.15 15.60 22.18
C LYS A 115 -2.56 15.81 21.61
N SER A 116 -3.05 17.06 21.65
CA SER A 116 -4.36 17.41 21.08
C SER A 116 -4.38 17.24 19.56
N GLU A 117 -3.34 17.72 18.87
CA GLU A 117 -3.20 17.59 17.41
C GLU A 117 -3.12 16.12 16.97
N LEU A 118 -2.29 15.30 17.63
CA LEU A 118 -2.18 13.87 17.36
C LEU A 118 -3.50 13.13 17.60
N SER A 119 -4.26 13.52 18.62
CA SER A 119 -5.60 12.98 18.88
C SER A 119 -6.58 13.32 17.76
N ALA A 120 -6.53 14.55 17.24
CA ALA A 120 -7.33 14.97 16.09
C ALA A 120 -6.89 14.24 14.81
N LEU A 121 -5.58 14.05 14.62
CA LEU A 121 -4.99 13.34 13.50
C LEU A 121 -5.44 11.87 13.48
N LYS A 122 -5.40 11.19 14.63
CA LYS A 122 -5.87 9.80 14.80
C LYS A 122 -7.35 9.64 14.44
N LYS A 123 -8.20 10.62 14.80
CA LYS A 123 -9.63 10.61 14.44
C LYS A 123 -9.88 10.78 12.93
N LYS A 124 -8.98 11.48 12.22
CA LYS A 124 -9.07 11.69 10.77
C LYS A 124 -8.50 10.54 9.95
N ALA A 125 -7.61 9.73 10.54
CA ALA A 125 -6.94 8.65 9.82
C ALA A 125 -7.94 7.56 9.39
N GLU A 126 -8.04 7.32 8.09
CA GLU A 126 -8.78 6.19 7.51
C GLU A 126 -7.95 4.88 7.42
N PHE A 127 -6.89 4.79 8.21
CA PHE A 127 -5.97 3.66 8.27
C PHE A 127 -5.59 3.39 9.74
N PRO A 128 -5.19 2.16 10.08
CA PRO A 128 -4.91 1.81 11.47
C PRO A 128 -3.63 2.51 11.94
N LEU A 129 -3.79 3.38 12.93
CA LEU A 129 -2.74 4.27 13.42
C LEU A 129 -2.77 4.30 14.95
N GLU A 130 -1.62 4.07 15.56
CA GLU A 130 -1.42 4.10 17.00
C GLU A 130 -0.30 5.09 17.33
N PHE A 131 -0.56 6.03 18.23
CA PHE A 131 0.47 6.90 18.79
C PHE A 131 0.92 6.32 20.14
N LEU A 132 2.22 6.07 20.26
CA LEU A 132 2.87 5.80 21.53
C LEU A 132 2.92 7.08 22.38
N PRO A 133 3.17 6.99 23.70
CA PRO A 133 3.24 8.16 24.56
C PRO A 133 4.21 9.24 24.03
N LEU A 134 3.77 10.50 24.01
CA LEU A 134 4.62 11.65 23.68
C LEU A 134 5.68 11.87 24.76
N SER A 135 6.93 11.97 24.33
CA SER A 135 8.08 12.26 25.18
C SER A 135 8.73 13.59 24.79
N GLY A 136 9.16 14.37 25.77
CA GLY A 136 10.03 15.52 25.57
C GLY A 136 11.48 15.15 25.91
N VAL A 137 12.44 15.56 25.08
CA VAL A 137 13.87 15.32 25.29
C VAL A 137 14.70 16.61 25.21
N LYS A 138 15.56 16.81 26.19
CA LYS A 138 16.50 17.95 26.31
C LYS A 138 17.95 17.58 25.98
N ASP A 139 18.26 16.30 25.85
CA ASP A 139 19.57 15.83 25.42
C ASP A 139 19.48 14.41 24.84
N SER A 140 20.58 13.95 24.25
CA SER A 140 20.67 12.61 23.64
C SER A 140 20.64 11.47 24.66
N ALA A 141 21.01 11.69 25.92
CA ALA A 141 20.93 10.65 26.96
C ALA A 141 19.48 10.41 27.41
N GLU A 142 18.58 11.39 27.26
CA GLU A 142 17.15 11.18 27.50
C GLU A 142 16.53 10.23 26.47
N ILE A 143 17.07 10.19 25.23
CA ILE A 143 16.62 9.27 24.18
C ILE A 143 16.95 7.82 24.53
N ASP A 144 18.08 7.56 25.19
CA ASP A 144 18.44 6.21 25.67
C ASP A 144 17.43 5.65 26.67
N ARG A 145 16.76 6.54 27.43
CA ARG A 145 15.71 6.14 28.39
C ARG A 145 14.41 5.71 27.70
N LEU A 146 14.25 6.02 26.42
CA LEU A 146 13.07 5.69 25.60
C LEU A 146 13.26 4.42 24.76
N LYS A 147 14.27 3.60 25.08
CA LYS A 147 14.65 2.43 24.28
C LYS A 147 13.50 1.44 24.03
N GLU A 148 12.59 1.28 25.00
CA GLU A 148 11.49 0.32 24.92
C GLU A 148 10.40 0.82 23.98
N GLU A 149 10.02 2.10 24.09
CA GLU A 149 9.08 2.76 23.20
C GLU A 149 9.63 2.86 21.78
N LEU A 150 10.91 3.22 21.62
CA LEU A 150 11.59 3.26 20.33
C LEU A 150 11.65 1.86 19.70
N ALA A 151 11.91 0.81 20.48
CA ALA A 151 11.87 -0.56 19.98
C ALA A 151 10.47 -0.95 19.48
N ALA A 152 9.43 -0.56 20.21
CA ALA A 152 8.03 -0.79 19.86
C ALA A 152 7.50 0.07 18.71
N ALA A 153 8.15 1.20 18.42
CA ALA A 153 7.76 2.13 17.36
C ALA A 153 8.12 1.60 15.95
N ASP A 154 7.31 1.99 14.98
CA ASP A 154 7.57 1.79 13.57
C ASP A 154 8.20 3.04 12.94
N VAL A 155 7.70 4.21 13.39
CA VAL A 155 8.07 5.54 12.89
C VAL A 155 8.24 6.47 14.10
N VAL A 156 9.20 7.39 14.02
CA VAL A 156 9.38 8.47 14.98
C VAL A 156 9.03 9.80 14.32
N ILE A 157 8.12 10.55 14.93
CA ILE A 157 7.91 11.96 14.57
C ILE A 157 8.77 12.80 15.51
N VAL A 158 9.73 13.52 14.95
CA VAL A 158 10.57 14.46 15.68
C VAL A 158 9.98 15.86 15.53
N TYR A 159 9.31 16.32 16.59
CA TYR A 159 8.94 17.72 16.74
C TYR A 159 10.21 18.50 17.11
N ALA A 160 10.84 19.06 16.08
CA ALA A 160 12.21 19.55 16.14
C ALA A 160 12.28 21.02 16.64
N ALA A 161 11.84 21.29 17.87
CA ALA A 161 11.75 22.65 18.40
C ALA A 161 13.12 23.26 18.77
N GLY A 162 14.04 22.44 19.26
CA GLY A 162 15.39 22.83 19.66
C GLY A 162 16.35 21.63 19.67
N GLY A 163 17.52 21.81 20.26
CA GLY A 163 18.58 20.82 20.28
C GLY A 163 19.51 20.85 19.08
N TRP A 164 20.47 19.94 19.11
CA TRP A 164 21.49 19.82 18.07
C TRP A 164 21.50 18.43 17.42
N LEU A 165 22.43 18.24 16.48
CA LEU A 165 22.54 17.05 15.63
C LEU A 165 22.78 15.75 16.42
N ASP A 166 23.27 15.81 17.66
CA ASP A 166 23.50 14.65 18.50
C ASP A 166 22.20 13.84 18.75
N ARG A 167 21.07 14.54 18.93
CA ARG A 167 19.76 13.90 19.12
C ARG A 167 19.28 13.19 17.87
N PHE A 168 19.49 13.80 16.70
CA PHE A 168 19.07 13.20 15.43
C PHE A 168 19.93 12.00 15.08
N LYS A 169 21.25 12.09 15.27
CA LYS A 169 22.16 10.94 15.13
C LYS A 169 21.74 9.77 16.01
N LYS A 170 21.38 10.07 17.26
CA LYS A 170 20.90 9.05 18.21
C LYS A 170 19.60 8.38 17.75
N LEU A 171 18.67 9.15 17.16
CA LEU A 171 17.45 8.59 16.57
C LEU A 171 17.73 7.81 15.28
N GLU A 172 18.69 8.21 14.46
CA GLU A 172 19.10 7.49 13.25
C GLU A 172 19.69 6.10 13.58
N GLU A 173 20.49 6.02 14.65
CA GLU A 173 21.07 4.76 15.18
C GLU A 173 19.99 3.73 15.52
N THR A 174 18.75 4.15 15.82
CA THR A 174 17.64 3.23 16.12
C THR A 174 17.14 2.44 14.91
N GLY A 175 17.53 2.82 13.70
CA GLY A 175 17.03 2.15 12.49
C GLY A 175 15.59 2.54 12.12
N LYS A 176 14.92 3.42 12.87
CA LYS A 176 13.52 3.78 12.63
C LYS A 176 13.34 4.79 11.50
N GLU A 177 12.14 4.83 10.95
CA GLU A 177 11.71 5.85 9.99
C GLU A 177 11.49 7.17 10.71
N LEU A 178 12.07 8.26 10.21
CA LEU A 178 11.99 9.58 10.84
C LEU A 178 11.15 10.54 10.01
N ILE A 179 10.23 11.24 10.66
CA ILE A 179 9.56 12.42 10.09
C ILE A 179 9.89 13.61 10.98
N PHE A 180 10.43 14.68 10.41
CA PHE A 180 10.70 15.92 11.11
C PHE A 180 9.54 16.88 10.94
N PHE A 181 8.85 17.17 12.03
CA PHE A 181 7.80 18.19 12.06
C PHE A 181 8.37 19.49 12.63
N CYS A 182 8.33 20.56 11.83
CA CYS A 182 8.79 21.89 12.20
C CYS A 182 7.65 22.90 12.17
N ARG A 183 7.59 23.79 13.16
CA ARG A 183 6.61 24.88 13.20
C ARG A 183 7.20 26.18 12.68
N HIS A 184 6.41 26.88 11.87
CA HIS A 184 6.65 28.26 11.46
C HIS A 184 5.50 29.16 11.93
N GLN A 185 4.23 28.78 11.66
CA GLN A 185 3.05 29.59 12.00
C GLN A 185 2.01 28.85 12.85
N SER A 186 2.08 27.52 12.95
CA SER A 186 1.09 26.72 13.67
C SER A 186 1.26 26.70 15.20
N GLY A 187 2.22 27.44 15.74
CA GLY A 187 2.58 27.46 17.15
C GLY A 187 3.90 28.20 17.39
N PRO A 188 4.64 27.89 18.48
CA PRO A 188 5.97 28.47 18.66
C PRO A 188 6.88 28.06 17.51
N VAL A 189 7.63 29.00 16.95
CA VAL A 189 8.62 28.73 15.89
C VAL A 189 9.64 27.71 16.39
N TYR A 190 9.99 26.75 15.55
CA TYR A 190 10.99 25.72 15.85
C TYR A 190 12.35 26.10 15.28
N LEU A 191 13.43 25.87 16.02
CA LEU A 191 14.81 26.08 15.54
C LEU A 191 15.03 25.41 14.18
N TRP A 192 14.62 24.15 14.07
CA TRP A 192 14.93 23.35 12.90
C TRP A 192 14.15 23.77 11.64
N TYR A 193 13.13 24.62 11.76
CA TYR A 193 12.55 25.28 10.58
C TYR A 193 13.59 26.11 9.82
N GLU A 194 14.50 26.80 10.52
CA GLU A 194 15.59 27.57 9.91
C GLU A 194 16.69 26.66 9.34
N ILE A 195 17.09 25.65 10.12
CA ILE A 195 18.40 25.02 9.93
C ILE A 195 18.37 23.56 9.45
N ILE A 196 17.22 22.90 9.35
CA ILE A 196 17.16 21.47 8.99
C ILE A 196 17.79 21.17 7.62
N SER A 197 17.56 22.03 6.64
CA SER A 197 18.16 21.87 5.30
C SER A 197 19.69 22.03 5.33
N PRO A 198 20.27 23.18 5.74
CA PRO A 198 21.71 23.36 5.69
C PRO A 198 22.50 22.51 6.70
N ARG A 199 21.97 22.27 7.90
CA ARG A 199 22.72 21.60 8.99
C ARG A 199 22.55 20.08 8.98
N TYR A 200 21.32 19.59 8.77
CA TYR A 200 21.02 18.17 8.90
C TYR A 200 20.99 17.47 7.53
N LEU A 201 20.09 17.90 6.62
CA LEU A 201 19.90 17.21 5.34
C LEU A 201 21.12 17.32 4.41
N ARG A 202 21.74 18.51 4.35
CA ARG A 202 22.86 18.78 3.43
C ARG A 202 24.24 18.76 4.09
N GLN A 203 24.28 18.80 5.43
CA GLN A 203 25.52 18.86 6.22
C GLN A 203 26.56 19.84 5.66
N HIS A 204 26.15 21.09 5.42
CA HIS A 204 27.00 22.15 4.86
C HIS A 204 27.51 21.92 3.42
N THR A 205 26.81 21.11 2.64
CA THR A 205 27.10 20.93 1.20
C THR A 205 25.94 21.44 0.33
N ASP A 206 26.13 21.46 -0.99
CA ASP A 206 25.07 21.78 -1.96
C ASP A 206 24.11 20.61 -2.21
N TYR A 207 24.44 19.41 -1.71
CA TYR A 207 23.73 18.17 -2.00
C TYR A 207 23.18 17.54 -0.72
N LEU A 208 22.19 16.64 -0.86
CA LEU A 208 21.78 15.79 0.24
C LEU A 208 22.95 14.91 0.69
N ALA A 209 23.21 14.89 1.99
CA ALA A 209 24.29 14.15 2.63
C ALA A 209 23.80 12.87 3.34
N LEU A 210 22.50 12.74 3.57
CA LEU A 210 21.89 11.61 4.26
C LEU A 210 21.36 10.57 3.26
N GLU A 211 21.51 9.29 3.60
CA GLU A 211 20.95 8.18 2.81
C GLU A 211 19.50 7.82 3.19
N ARG A 212 19.11 8.17 4.43
CA ARG A 212 17.88 7.68 5.08
C ARG A 212 16.84 8.75 5.35
N ALA A 213 17.19 10.02 5.17
CA ALA A 213 16.28 11.13 5.28
C ALA A 213 16.52 12.11 4.13
N ASP A 214 15.45 12.63 3.54
CA ASP A 214 15.52 13.65 2.51
C ASP A 214 14.50 14.78 2.74
N TYR A 215 14.30 15.63 1.74
CA TYR A 215 13.35 16.75 1.83
C TYR A 215 11.90 16.30 2.05
N SER A 216 11.53 15.09 1.64
CA SER A 216 10.20 14.53 1.82
C SER A 216 9.93 14.11 3.26
N ASP A 217 10.95 13.93 4.11
CA ASP A 217 10.79 13.58 5.52
C ASP A 217 10.54 14.82 6.41
N VAL A 218 10.58 16.02 5.84
CA VAL A 218 10.32 17.28 6.55
C VAL A 218 8.90 17.77 6.29
N VAL A 219 8.19 18.11 7.36
CA VAL A 219 6.84 18.69 7.35
C VAL A 219 6.87 20.04 8.05
N ILE A 220 6.37 21.09 7.39
CA ILE A 220 6.25 22.42 7.97
C ILE A 220 4.78 22.72 8.24
N ASP A 221 4.41 22.86 9.51
CA ASP A 221 3.06 23.20 10.04
C ASP A 221 1.89 22.28 9.68
N SER A 222 1.94 21.57 8.55
CA SER A 222 0.77 20.91 7.95
C SER A 222 0.50 19.52 8.53
N GLN A 223 -0.58 19.43 9.29
CA GLN A 223 -1.11 18.16 9.81
C GLN A 223 -1.62 17.25 8.68
N GLU A 224 -2.10 17.82 7.57
CA GLU A 224 -2.52 17.04 6.40
C GLU A 224 -1.32 16.37 5.73
N GLU A 225 -0.19 17.10 5.67
CA GLU A 225 1.07 16.59 5.16
C GLU A 225 1.65 15.47 6.02
N LEU A 226 1.55 15.62 7.33
CA LEU A 226 1.90 14.56 8.27
C LEU A 226 1.00 13.33 8.08
N LEU A 227 -0.32 13.54 7.97
CA LEU A 227 -1.30 12.44 7.83
C LEU A 227 -1.04 11.58 6.59
N TRP A 228 -0.82 12.19 5.42
CA TRP A 228 -0.63 11.39 4.21
C TRP A 228 0.72 10.65 4.21
N ARG A 229 1.77 11.20 4.84
CA ARG A 229 3.05 10.49 5.01
C ARG A 229 2.91 9.29 5.92
N LEU A 230 2.19 9.43 7.03
CA LEU A 230 1.85 8.30 7.91
C LEU A 230 1.02 7.25 7.18
N ARG A 231 0.06 7.66 6.33
CA ARG A 231 -0.70 6.72 5.47
C ARG A 231 0.23 5.94 4.54
N SER A 232 1.17 6.64 3.88
CA SER A 232 2.15 6.02 2.99
C SER A 232 3.06 5.03 3.73
N LEU A 233 3.53 5.36 4.93
CA LEU A 233 4.36 4.47 5.76
C LEU A 233 3.57 3.26 6.25
N CYS A 234 2.31 3.44 6.65
CA CYS A 234 1.40 2.35 6.98
C CYS A 234 1.23 1.39 5.79
N GLY A 235 1.00 1.96 4.59
CA GLY A 235 0.85 1.20 3.37
C GLY A 235 2.11 0.41 2.99
N TRP A 236 3.26 1.06 3.02
CA TRP A 236 4.55 0.43 2.75
C TRP A 236 4.86 -0.71 3.73
N ARG A 237 4.72 -0.45 5.04
CA ARG A 237 5.00 -1.45 6.09
C ARG A 237 4.12 -2.70 5.95
N ASN A 238 2.84 -2.52 5.62
CA ASN A 238 1.91 -3.62 5.39
C ASN A 238 2.11 -4.34 4.04
N THR A 239 2.95 -3.80 3.16
CA THR A 239 3.27 -4.38 1.85
C THR A 239 4.54 -5.22 1.91
N MET A 240 5.57 -4.72 2.59
CA MET A 240 6.82 -5.44 2.78
C MET A 240 6.57 -6.77 3.51
N GLY A 241 7.20 -7.85 3.06
CA GLY A 241 7.02 -9.15 3.72
C GLY A 241 5.70 -9.85 3.39
N THR A 242 4.94 -9.38 2.40
CA THR A 242 3.61 -9.96 2.11
C THR A 242 3.72 -11.43 1.79
N LYS A 243 3.02 -12.26 2.56
CA LYS A 243 2.82 -13.67 2.24
C LYS A 243 1.70 -13.81 1.22
N ILE A 244 1.95 -14.54 0.15
CA ILE A 244 1.02 -14.72 -0.97
C ILE A 244 1.02 -16.17 -1.46
N ILE A 245 -0.16 -16.70 -1.76
CA ILE A 245 -0.29 -18.00 -2.45
C ILE A 245 -0.20 -17.78 -3.95
N ALA A 246 0.68 -18.52 -4.63
CA ALA A 246 0.75 -18.58 -6.08
C ALA A 246 0.27 -19.95 -6.57
N VAL A 247 -1.00 -20.02 -7.00
CA VAL A 247 -1.58 -21.22 -7.61
C VAL A 247 -0.94 -21.42 -8.98
N GLY A 248 -0.39 -22.62 -9.22
CA GLY A 248 0.36 -22.90 -10.45
C GLY A 248 1.81 -22.38 -10.44
N GLY A 249 2.22 -21.70 -9.37
CA GLY A 249 3.58 -21.15 -9.21
C GLY A 249 3.69 -19.67 -9.59
N PRO A 250 4.78 -19.01 -9.16
CA PRO A 250 5.01 -17.60 -9.50
C PRO A 250 5.41 -17.43 -10.95
N ASP A 251 4.95 -16.34 -11.57
CA ASP A 251 5.36 -15.96 -12.91
C ASP A 251 5.49 -14.43 -13.06
N ALA A 252 5.66 -13.95 -14.27
CA ALA A 252 5.62 -12.53 -14.61
C ALA A 252 5.44 -12.36 -16.11
N TRP A 253 4.75 -11.31 -16.54
CA TRP A 253 4.69 -10.89 -17.95
C TRP A 253 6.00 -10.28 -18.44
N SER A 254 7.12 -10.97 -18.22
CA SER A 254 8.48 -10.47 -18.38
C SER A 254 9.40 -11.52 -18.99
N GLN A 255 10.54 -11.07 -19.52
CA GLN A 255 11.59 -11.95 -20.03
C GLN A 255 12.95 -11.57 -19.42
N PRO A 256 13.82 -12.55 -19.10
CA PRO A 256 13.58 -13.99 -19.18
C PRO A 256 12.73 -14.51 -17.99
N PRO A 257 12.10 -15.70 -18.11
CA PRO A 257 11.25 -16.26 -17.05
C PRO A 257 12.00 -16.45 -15.73
N GLY A 258 11.27 -16.33 -14.61
CA GLY A 258 11.80 -16.56 -13.26
C GLY A 258 12.70 -15.46 -12.68
N VAL A 259 12.98 -14.37 -13.43
CA VAL A 259 13.76 -13.23 -12.92
C VAL A 259 12.93 -12.33 -12.00
N VAL A 260 11.73 -11.93 -12.44
CA VAL A 260 10.90 -10.97 -11.70
C VAL A 260 10.42 -11.53 -10.35
N PRO A 261 9.92 -12.78 -10.23
CA PRO A 261 9.57 -13.33 -8.92
C PRO A 261 10.70 -13.26 -7.89
N LYS A 262 11.93 -13.60 -8.29
CA LYS A 262 13.12 -13.48 -7.43
C LYS A 262 13.40 -12.03 -7.04
N LEU A 263 13.25 -11.11 -7.99
CA LEU A 263 13.39 -9.68 -7.73
C LEU A 263 12.36 -9.19 -6.70
N VAL A 264 11.14 -9.73 -6.72
CA VAL A 264 10.10 -9.41 -5.73
C VAL A 264 10.46 -9.96 -4.35
N GLU A 265 10.95 -11.19 -4.24
CA GLU A 265 11.49 -11.73 -2.98
C GLU A 265 12.65 -10.88 -2.45
N GLU A 266 13.55 -10.43 -3.31
CA GLU A 266 14.72 -9.63 -2.91
C GLU A 266 14.35 -8.21 -2.48
N LYS A 267 13.46 -7.55 -3.23
CA LYS A 267 13.13 -6.14 -3.02
C LYS A 267 11.98 -5.91 -2.06
N TRP A 268 10.93 -6.70 -2.19
CA TRP A 268 9.68 -6.56 -1.43
C TRP A 268 9.57 -7.57 -0.29
N ARG A 269 10.47 -8.57 -0.25
CA ARG A 269 10.49 -9.63 0.76
C ARG A 269 9.23 -10.47 0.77
N PHE A 270 8.55 -10.60 -0.37
CA PHE A 270 7.33 -11.41 -0.43
C PHE A 270 7.64 -12.86 -0.08
N ASP A 271 6.79 -13.46 0.76
CA ASP A 271 6.83 -14.87 1.08
C ASP A 271 5.87 -15.62 0.14
N ILE A 272 6.40 -16.05 -1.01
CA ILE A 272 5.61 -16.68 -2.07
C ILE A 272 5.47 -18.17 -1.78
N LYS A 273 4.22 -18.62 -1.61
CA LYS A 273 3.87 -20.01 -1.37
C LYS A 273 3.18 -20.64 -2.58
N THR A 274 3.81 -21.64 -3.18
CA THR A 274 3.23 -22.33 -4.33
C THR A 274 2.23 -23.39 -3.89
N VAL A 275 1.07 -23.42 -4.56
CA VAL A 275 0.11 -24.53 -4.54
C VAL A 275 0.03 -25.09 -5.95
N SER A 276 0.30 -26.39 -6.12
CA SER A 276 0.24 -27.00 -7.45
C SER A 276 -1.20 -27.22 -7.91
N TYR A 277 -1.40 -27.35 -9.22
CA TYR A 277 -2.70 -27.70 -9.78
C TYR A 277 -3.17 -29.10 -9.38
N ASP A 278 -2.27 -30.05 -9.19
CA ASP A 278 -2.62 -31.40 -8.70
C ASP A 278 -3.18 -31.34 -7.27
N GLU A 279 -2.51 -30.59 -6.38
CA GLU A 279 -2.95 -30.41 -5.00
C GLU A 279 -4.29 -29.67 -4.95
N LEU A 280 -4.41 -28.59 -5.71
CA LEU A 280 -5.64 -27.82 -5.80
C LEU A 280 -6.80 -28.65 -6.37
N GLY A 281 -6.57 -29.40 -7.44
CA GLY A 281 -7.59 -30.22 -8.07
C GLY A 281 -8.11 -31.33 -7.17
N ARG A 282 -7.23 -31.97 -6.41
CA ARG A 282 -7.66 -32.91 -5.36
C ARG A 282 -8.54 -32.22 -4.32
N ILE A 283 -8.15 -31.05 -3.82
CA ILE A 283 -8.92 -30.31 -2.81
C ILE A 283 -10.28 -29.88 -3.35
N ILE A 284 -10.34 -29.37 -4.59
CA ILE A 284 -11.60 -28.98 -5.26
C ILE A 284 -12.51 -30.20 -5.42
N ASN A 285 -11.98 -31.34 -5.86
CA ASN A 285 -12.76 -32.57 -6.01
C ASN A 285 -13.30 -33.08 -4.66
N GLU A 286 -12.51 -33.02 -3.59
CA GLU A 286 -12.99 -33.35 -2.24
C GLU A 286 -14.07 -32.37 -1.76
N ALA A 287 -13.91 -31.07 -2.04
CA ALA A 287 -14.91 -30.04 -1.70
C ALA A 287 -16.21 -30.20 -2.48
N ARG A 288 -16.13 -30.56 -3.77
CA ARG A 288 -17.30 -30.81 -4.63
C ARG A 288 -18.10 -32.03 -4.16
N ASN A 289 -17.43 -33.03 -3.58
CA ASN A 289 -18.06 -34.21 -2.99
C ASN A 289 -18.58 -33.99 -1.55
N ASP A 290 -18.30 -32.84 -0.94
CA ASP A 290 -18.83 -32.46 0.37
C ASP A 290 -20.22 -31.78 0.19
N THR A 291 -21.27 -32.50 0.59
CA THR A 291 -22.66 -32.03 0.49
C THR A 291 -22.89 -30.71 1.22
N ALA A 292 -22.22 -30.47 2.36
CA ALA A 292 -22.39 -29.24 3.11
C ALA A 292 -21.71 -28.06 2.40
N ALA A 293 -20.51 -28.27 1.84
CA ALA A 293 -19.82 -27.25 1.05
C ALA A 293 -20.62 -26.86 -0.20
N MET A 294 -21.10 -27.84 -0.96
CA MET A 294 -21.92 -27.59 -2.14
C MET A 294 -23.24 -26.88 -1.82
N LYS A 295 -23.89 -27.22 -0.70
CA LYS A 295 -25.12 -26.53 -0.26
C LYS A 295 -24.85 -25.06 0.07
N ARG A 296 -23.73 -24.75 0.75
CA ARG A 296 -23.36 -23.36 1.05
C ARG A 296 -23.00 -22.57 -0.20
N ALA A 297 -22.21 -23.16 -1.10
CA ALA A 297 -21.86 -22.54 -2.38
C ALA A 297 -23.11 -22.22 -3.21
N GLN A 298 -24.08 -23.15 -3.27
CA GLN A 298 -25.38 -22.94 -3.90
C GLN A 298 -26.14 -21.77 -3.25
N GLN A 299 -26.31 -21.79 -1.94
CA GLN A 299 -27.04 -20.76 -1.21
C GLN A 299 -26.43 -19.37 -1.43
N ARG A 300 -25.11 -19.24 -1.32
CA ARG A 300 -24.41 -17.96 -1.51
C ARG A 300 -24.46 -17.47 -2.96
N ALA A 301 -24.40 -18.39 -3.93
CA ALA A 301 -24.61 -18.04 -5.34
C ALA A 301 -26.04 -17.50 -5.58
N ASP A 302 -27.05 -18.14 -5.01
CA ASP A 302 -28.45 -17.68 -5.10
C ASP A 302 -28.65 -16.31 -4.44
N GLU A 303 -28.04 -16.09 -3.27
CA GLU A 303 -28.06 -14.80 -2.56
C GLU A 303 -27.35 -13.70 -3.37
N TYR A 304 -26.18 -14.00 -3.93
CA TYR A 304 -25.40 -13.07 -4.75
C TYR A 304 -26.17 -12.61 -5.99
N LEU A 305 -26.87 -13.52 -6.67
CA LEU A 305 -27.66 -13.18 -7.86
C LEU A 305 -28.95 -12.41 -7.53
N LYS A 306 -29.39 -12.38 -6.27
CA LYS A 306 -30.50 -11.53 -5.80
C LYS A 306 -30.07 -10.10 -5.47
N LEU A 307 -28.75 -9.84 -5.39
CA LEU A 307 -28.24 -8.49 -5.14
C LEU A 307 -28.67 -7.55 -6.28
N SER A 308 -29.17 -6.37 -5.91
CA SER A 308 -29.60 -5.36 -6.87
C SER A 308 -28.53 -5.06 -7.93
N GLY A 309 -28.93 -4.99 -9.19
CA GLY A 309 -28.01 -4.73 -10.30
C GLY A 309 -27.09 -5.91 -10.67
N THR A 310 -27.30 -7.09 -10.11
CA THR A 310 -26.57 -8.32 -10.50
C THR A 310 -27.40 -9.13 -11.49
N LYS A 311 -26.86 -9.40 -12.68
CA LYS A 311 -27.57 -10.14 -13.74
C LYS A 311 -26.76 -11.35 -14.18
N LEU A 312 -27.38 -12.53 -14.15
CA LEU A 312 -26.79 -13.76 -14.68
C LEU A 312 -27.01 -13.86 -16.20
N GLU A 313 -25.93 -14.06 -16.95
CA GLU A 313 -25.92 -14.24 -18.41
C GLU A 313 -25.00 -15.41 -18.83
N THR A 314 -24.77 -16.34 -17.92
CA THR A 314 -24.03 -17.60 -18.13
C THR A 314 -24.73 -18.73 -17.35
N ASP A 315 -24.18 -19.95 -17.34
CA ASP A 315 -24.74 -21.06 -16.55
C ASP A 315 -24.59 -20.80 -15.05
N PHE A 316 -25.69 -20.96 -14.31
CA PHE A 316 -25.71 -20.88 -12.86
C PHE A 316 -24.69 -21.83 -12.19
N ASN A 317 -24.44 -23.01 -12.77
CA ASN A 317 -23.45 -23.97 -12.27
C ASN A 317 -22.05 -23.36 -12.21
N PHE A 318 -21.67 -22.50 -13.16
CA PHE A 318 -20.38 -21.80 -13.13
C PHE A 318 -20.27 -20.83 -11.96
N VAL A 319 -21.38 -20.18 -11.59
CA VAL A 319 -21.44 -19.29 -10.43
C VAL A 319 -21.32 -20.10 -9.14
N ARG A 320 -22.10 -21.18 -8.99
CA ARG A 320 -21.98 -22.09 -7.84
C ARG A 320 -20.54 -22.61 -7.66
N ASN A 321 -19.92 -23.04 -8.76
CA ASN A 321 -18.54 -23.52 -8.74
C ASN A 321 -17.54 -22.42 -8.36
N ALA A 322 -17.79 -21.16 -8.76
CA ALA A 322 -16.95 -20.03 -8.35
C ALA A 322 -17.04 -19.75 -6.84
N PHE A 323 -18.22 -19.91 -6.23
CA PHE A 323 -18.42 -19.83 -4.77
C PHE A 323 -17.77 -20.99 -4.02
N LEU A 324 -17.78 -22.21 -4.58
CA LEU A 324 -17.03 -23.34 -4.01
C LEU A 324 -15.51 -23.06 -4.05
N LEU A 325 -15.02 -22.57 -5.18
CA LEU A 325 -13.61 -22.22 -5.37
C LEU A 325 -13.16 -21.10 -4.41
N GLU A 326 -14.03 -20.14 -4.14
CA GLU A 326 -13.81 -19.10 -3.13
C GLU A 326 -13.60 -19.70 -1.73
N GLU A 327 -14.47 -20.64 -1.29
CA GLU A 327 -14.30 -21.33 -0.01
C GLU A 327 -12.95 -22.08 0.06
N VAL A 328 -12.55 -22.73 -1.04
CA VAL A 328 -11.26 -23.43 -1.16
C VAL A 328 -10.09 -22.44 -1.01
N PHE A 329 -10.09 -21.33 -1.75
CA PHE A 329 -9.03 -20.34 -1.68
C PHE A 329 -8.94 -19.67 -0.30
N MET A 330 -10.07 -19.36 0.33
CA MET A 330 -10.09 -18.84 1.69
C MET A 330 -9.49 -19.84 2.69
N ALA A 331 -9.84 -21.12 2.59
CA ALA A 331 -9.29 -22.16 3.47
C ALA A 331 -7.77 -22.31 3.29
N LEU A 332 -7.28 -22.25 2.05
CA LEU A 332 -5.85 -22.25 1.73
C LEU A 332 -5.14 -21.03 2.31
N MET A 333 -5.68 -19.83 2.09
CA MET A 333 -5.11 -18.59 2.61
C MET A 333 -5.08 -18.58 4.14
N LYS A 334 -6.16 -19.03 4.80
CA LYS A 334 -6.23 -19.21 6.25
C LYS A 334 -5.15 -20.16 6.75
N LYS A 335 -4.98 -21.33 6.11
CA LYS A 335 -3.94 -22.30 6.48
C LYS A 335 -2.53 -21.72 6.32
N ALA A 336 -2.29 -20.95 5.26
CA ALA A 336 -1.00 -20.32 5.03
C ALA A 336 -0.75 -19.10 5.96
N GLY A 337 -1.79 -18.59 6.64
CA GLY A 337 -1.73 -17.36 7.41
C GLY A 337 -1.44 -16.16 6.51
N CYS A 338 -2.19 -16.04 5.40
CA CYS A 338 -2.09 -14.94 4.44
C CYS A 338 -3.47 -14.48 3.98
N ARG A 339 -3.49 -13.39 3.22
CA ARG A 339 -4.72 -12.83 2.59
C ARG A 339 -4.55 -12.52 1.11
N ALA A 340 -3.40 -12.86 0.54
CA ALA A 340 -3.07 -12.59 -0.85
C ALA A 340 -2.98 -13.90 -1.61
N ILE A 341 -3.54 -13.93 -2.82
CA ILE A 341 -3.51 -15.06 -3.73
C ILE A 341 -3.37 -14.58 -5.17
N THR A 342 -2.69 -15.37 -5.99
CA THR A 342 -2.65 -15.21 -7.44
C THR A 342 -2.72 -16.57 -8.14
N ILE A 343 -3.10 -16.57 -9.42
CA ILE A 343 -3.38 -17.77 -10.21
C ILE A 343 -2.65 -17.71 -11.54
N ASN A 344 -1.79 -18.69 -11.83
CA ASN A 344 -1.08 -18.82 -13.10
C ASN A 344 -1.77 -19.79 -14.07
N GLY A 345 -2.09 -19.38 -15.31
CA GLY A 345 -2.55 -20.34 -16.32
C GLY A 345 -4.02 -20.72 -16.22
N CYS A 346 -4.88 -19.77 -15.85
CA CYS A 346 -6.33 -19.92 -15.68
C CYS A 346 -6.99 -20.77 -16.80
N MET A 347 -6.96 -20.31 -18.06
CA MET A 347 -7.72 -20.93 -19.16
C MET A 347 -7.40 -22.42 -19.40
N GLY A 348 -6.14 -22.82 -19.24
CA GLY A 348 -5.70 -24.19 -19.54
C GLY A 348 -5.74 -25.16 -18.35
N THR A 349 -5.86 -24.65 -17.12
CA THR A 349 -5.66 -25.48 -15.92
C THR A 349 -6.77 -25.32 -14.88
N ILE A 350 -7.13 -24.09 -14.49
CA ILE A 350 -8.18 -23.89 -13.48
C ILE A 350 -9.55 -24.27 -14.05
N MET A 351 -9.85 -23.90 -15.31
CA MET A 351 -11.18 -24.10 -15.89
C MET A 351 -11.61 -25.59 -15.92
N PRO A 352 -10.77 -26.54 -16.39
CA PRO A 352 -11.13 -27.95 -16.35
C PRO A 352 -11.26 -28.53 -14.94
N ILE A 353 -10.49 -28.02 -13.97
CA ILE A 353 -10.45 -28.56 -12.61
C ILE A 353 -11.62 -28.03 -11.77
N ALA A 354 -11.85 -26.71 -11.83
CA ALA A 354 -12.90 -26.02 -11.08
C ALA A 354 -14.25 -26.07 -11.78
N GLU A 355 -14.31 -26.46 -13.06
CA GLU A 355 -15.50 -26.41 -13.91
C GLU A 355 -16.12 -25.00 -13.93
N THR A 356 -15.27 -23.98 -13.93
CA THR A 356 -15.57 -22.54 -14.07
C THR A 356 -14.26 -21.75 -14.20
N SER A 357 -14.31 -20.49 -14.63
CA SER A 357 -13.18 -19.56 -14.57
C SER A 357 -12.94 -19.06 -13.15
N ALA A 358 -11.70 -18.70 -12.80
CA ALA A 358 -11.41 -18.07 -11.50
C ALA A 358 -11.92 -16.62 -11.38
N CYS A 359 -12.37 -16.03 -12.48
CA CYS A 359 -12.69 -14.60 -12.60
C CYS A 359 -13.68 -14.10 -11.54
N LEU A 360 -14.85 -14.73 -11.41
CA LEU A 360 -15.81 -14.34 -10.37
C LEU A 360 -15.25 -14.58 -8.97
N THR A 361 -14.55 -15.68 -8.73
CA THR A 361 -13.91 -15.97 -7.44
C THR A 361 -12.93 -14.87 -7.02
N LEU A 362 -12.07 -14.40 -7.92
CA LEU A 362 -11.13 -13.31 -7.64
C LEU A 362 -11.87 -12.00 -7.31
N SER A 363 -12.98 -11.71 -8.00
CA SER A 363 -13.82 -10.54 -7.72
C SER A 363 -14.45 -10.61 -6.32
N LEU A 364 -15.02 -11.76 -5.95
CA LEU A 364 -15.61 -11.99 -4.62
C LEU A 364 -14.58 -11.81 -3.49
N LEU A 365 -13.37 -12.36 -3.66
CA LEU A 365 -12.28 -12.21 -2.71
C LEU A 365 -11.84 -10.75 -2.55
N ASN A 366 -11.71 -10.01 -3.65
CA ASN A 366 -11.35 -8.59 -3.60
C ASN A 366 -12.46 -7.74 -2.96
N ASP A 367 -13.74 -8.04 -3.22
CA ASP A 367 -14.89 -7.38 -2.59
C ASP A 367 -14.99 -7.63 -1.07
N ALA A 368 -14.31 -8.68 -0.60
CA ALA A 368 -14.17 -9.04 0.80
C ALA A 368 -12.88 -8.49 1.46
N GLY A 369 -12.03 -7.77 0.74
CA GLY A 369 -10.79 -7.18 1.27
C GLY A 369 -9.56 -8.10 1.25
N TYR A 370 -9.67 -9.30 0.65
CA TYR A 370 -8.50 -10.09 0.26
C TYR A 370 -7.81 -9.44 -0.94
N LEU A 371 -6.58 -9.88 -1.23
CA LEU A 371 -5.80 -9.42 -2.38
C LEU A 371 -5.70 -10.54 -3.40
N ALA A 372 -6.60 -10.55 -4.37
CA ALA A 372 -6.71 -11.63 -5.34
C ALA A 372 -6.34 -11.11 -6.74
N PHE A 373 -5.23 -11.61 -7.27
CA PHE A 373 -4.68 -11.19 -8.56
C PHE A 373 -4.77 -12.32 -9.59
N CYS A 374 -4.81 -11.94 -10.87
CA CYS A 374 -4.78 -12.91 -11.95
C CYS A 374 -3.34 -13.11 -12.46
N GLU A 375 -3.18 -14.13 -13.30
CA GLU A 375 -2.00 -14.39 -14.14
C GLU A 375 -0.66 -14.61 -13.43
N SER A 376 -0.64 -14.59 -12.10
CA SER A 376 0.61 -14.69 -11.33
C SER A 376 1.63 -13.62 -11.74
N ASP A 377 1.19 -12.46 -12.21
CA ASP A 377 2.10 -11.43 -12.73
C ASP A 377 2.80 -10.64 -11.62
N PHE A 378 3.95 -11.14 -11.18
CA PHE A 378 4.74 -10.48 -10.14
C PHE A 378 5.38 -9.15 -10.57
N VAL A 379 5.25 -8.71 -11.83
CA VAL A 379 5.63 -7.33 -12.21
C VAL A 379 4.72 -6.34 -11.49
N VAL A 380 3.41 -6.58 -11.52
CA VAL A 380 2.40 -5.60 -11.05
C VAL A 380 1.77 -5.97 -9.71
N ILE A 381 1.81 -7.24 -9.29
CA ILE A 381 1.26 -7.66 -7.99
C ILE A 381 1.80 -6.83 -6.82
N PRO A 382 3.12 -6.55 -6.69
CA PRO A 382 3.62 -5.71 -5.59
C PRO A 382 3.03 -4.30 -5.60
N ALA A 383 2.79 -3.72 -6.78
CA ALA A 383 2.12 -2.44 -6.92
C ALA A 383 0.66 -2.52 -6.45
N GLY A 384 -0.08 -3.56 -6.87
CA GLY A 384 -1.44 -3.77 -6.41
C GLY A 384 -1.55 -3.94 -4.90
N VAL A 385 -0.66 -4.71 -4.28
CA VAL A 385 -0.58 -4.87 -2.82
C VAL A 385 -0.29 -3.54 -2.14
N LEU A 386 0.67 -2.76 -2.67
CA LEU A 386 1.00 -1.42 -2.14
C LEU A 386 -0.21 -0.48 -2.19
N LEU A 387 -0.90 -0.42 -3.33
CA LEU A 387 -2.07 0.45 -3.50
C LEU A 387 -3.20 0.07 -2.54
N ALA A 388 -3.46 -1.22 -2.37
CA ALA A 388 -4.46 -1.72 -1.43
C ALA A 388 -4.10 -1.35 0.02
N ASN A 389 -2.82 -1.46 0.39
CA ASN A 389 -2.38 -1.15 1.75
C ASN A 389 -2.38 0.34 2.06
N ILE A 390 -2.04 1.20 1.09
CA ILE A 390 -2.12 2.66 1.23
C ILE A 390 -3.58 3.11 1.32
N SER A 391 -4.45 2.61 0.43
CA SER A 391 -5.82 3.11 0.29
C SER A 391 -6.82 2.44 1.22
N GLY A 392 -6.55 1.22 1.68
CA GLY A 392 -7.53 0.37 2.37
C GLY A 392 -8.68 -0.09 1.48
N LYS A 393 -8.51 -0.05 0.15
CA LYS A 393 -9.55 -0.36 -0.84
C LYS A 393 -9.15 -1.49 -1.79
N PRO A 394 -10.12 -2.19 -2.41
CA PRO A 394 -9.85 -3.15 -3.47
C PRO A 394 -9.11 -2.53 -4.65
N VAL A 395 -8.34 -3.36 -5.36
CA VAL A 395 -7.53 -2.94 -6.51
C VAL A 395 -7.96 -3.72 -7.75
N PHE A 396 -8.09 -3.00 -8.86
CA PHE A 396 -8.32 -3.58 -10.17
C PHE A 396 -6.98 -3.76 -10.91
N MET A 397 -6.48 -5.00 -10.92
CA MET A 397 -5.42 -5.40 -11.84
C MET A 397 -5.98 -5.41 -13.26
N ASN A 398 -5.25 -4.81 -14.20
CA ASN A 398 -5.75 -4.56 -15.54
C ASN A 398 -4.64 -4.56 -16.57
N ASP A 399 -5.05 -4.87 -17.79
CA ASP A 399 -4.27 -4.80 -19.00
C ASP A 399 -4.53 -3.44 -19.66
N PRO A 400 -3.50 -2.59 -19.78
CA PRO A 400 -3.64 -1.32 -20.46
C PRO A 400 -3.65 -1.50 -21.98
N THR A 401 -4.60 -0.87 -22.66
CA THR A 401 -4.55 -0.72 -24.11
C THR A 401 -3.68 0.47 -24.53
N TYR A 402 -3.48 0.64 -25.84
CA TYR A 402 -2.81 1.83 -26.37
C TYR A 402 -3.67 3.09 -26.08
N PRO A 403 -3.10 4.14 -25.45
CA PRO A 403 -3.85 5.35 -25.15
C PRO A 403 -4.08 6.20 -26.40
N HIS A 404 -5.25 6.84 -26.50
CA HIS A 404 -5.58 7.78 -27.58
C HIS A 404 -6.54 8.86 -27.07
N GLU A 405 -6.44 10.09 -27.59
CA GLU A 405 -7.39 11.19 -27.28
C GLU A 405 -7.57 11.50 -25.77
N GLY A 406 -6.54 11.24 -24.96
CA GLY A 406 -6.61 11.39 -23.50
C GLY A 406 -7.38 10.28 -22.78
N LEU A 407 -7.72 9.20 -23.48
CA LEU A 407 -8.35 7.98 -22.98
C LEU A 407 -7.37 6.81 -23.01
N ILE A 408 -7.55 5.89 -22.07
CA ILE A 408 -6.91 4.58 -22.06
C ILE A 408 -7.94 3.57 -21.58
N THR A 409 -8.10 2.47 -22.31
CA THR A 409 -8.96 1.38 -21.89
C THR A 409 -8.15 0.44 -21.01
N LEU A 410 -8.68 0.14 -19.83
CA LEU A 410 -8.09 -0.78 -18.88
C LEU A 410 -9.06 -1.95 -18.73
N ALA A 411 -8.66 -3.13 -19.18
CA ALA A 411 -9.51 -4.30 -19.22
C ALA A 411 -8.86 -5.46 -18.47
N HIS A 412 -9.68 -6.35 -17.92
CA HIS A 412 -9.25 -7.66 -17.45
C HIS A 412 -10.50 -8.54 -17.37
N CYS A 413 -10.33 -9.85 -17.42
CA CYS A 413 -11.43 -10.81 -17.22
C CYS A 413 -12.06 -10.81 -15.82
N THR A 414 -11.56 -10.01 -14.87
CA THR A 414 -12.11 -9.88 -13.51
C THR A 414 -11.92 -8.48 -12.95
N ALA A 415 -12.84 -8.01 -12.12
CA ALA A 415 -12.69 -6.75 -11.39
C ALA A 415 -13.46 -6.82 -10.05
N PRO A 416 -12.97 -6.16 -8.99
CA PRO A 416 -13.79 -5.94 -7.79
C PRO A 416 -14.99 -5.05 -8.12
N ARG A 417 -16.12 -5.31 -7.46
CA ARG A 417 -17.32 -4.47 -7.51
C ARG A 417 -17.29 -3.37 -6.46
N LYS A 418 -16.50 -3.50 -5.39
CA LYS A 418 -16.37 -2.49 -4.31
C LYS A 418 -15.14 -1.58 -4.48
N MET A 419 -14.98 -0.90 -5.61
CA MET A 419 -13.83 -0.03 -5.86
C MET A 419 -13.68 1.14 -4.85
N ASP A 420 -14.77 1.56 -4.19
CA ASP A 420 -14.73 2.55 -3.11
C ASP A 420 -14.50 1.94 -1.71
N GLY A 421 -14.42 0.61 -1.62
CA GLY A 421 -14.31 -0.19 -0.40
C GLY A 421 -15.64 -0.45 0.33
N LYS A 422 -16.77 0.02 -0.21
CA LYS A 422 -18.07 0.00 0.50
C LYS A 422 -19.23 -0.46 -0.38
N THR A 423 -19.41 0.19 -1.52
CA THR A 423 -20.59 0.05 -2.38
C THR A 423 -20.33 -1.01 -3.43
N LEU A 424 -21.22 -1.99 -3.54
CA LEU A 424 -21.21 -2.93 -4.66
C LEU A 424 -21.75 -2.25 -5.91
N GLU A 425 -20.92 -2.11 -6.93
CA GLU A 425 -21.38 -1.70 -8.26
C GLU A 425 -22.22 -2.81 -8.93
N PRO A 426 -23.17 -2.46 -9.82
CA PRO A 426 -23.88 -3.44 -10.63
C PRO A 426 -22.91 -4.31 -11.45
N ALA A 427 -23.30 -5.55 -11.72
CA ALA A 427 -22.47 -6.47 -12.49
C ALA A 427 -23.31 -7.43 -13.34
N ARG A 428 -22.84 -7.69 -14.55
CA ARG A 428 -23.32 -8.80 -15.40
C ARG A 428 -22.34 -9.96 -15.22
N ILE A 429 -22.86 -11.15 -14.97
CA ILE A 429 -22.06 -12.36 -14.81
C ILE A 429 -22.13 -13.14 -16.12
N LEU A 430 -21.03 -13.12 -16.85
CA LEU A 430 -20.89 -13.63 -18.22
C LEU A 430 -19.88 -14.79 -18.22
N THR A 431 -19.62 -15.33 -19.39
CA THR A 431 -18.47 -16.21 -19.62
C THR A 431 -17.17 -15.42 -19.68
N HIS A 432 -16.03 -16.10 -19.45
CA HIS A 432 -14.72 -15.55 -19.75
C HIS A 432 -14.58 -15.26 -21.25
N PHE A 433 -14.13 -14.06 -21.62
CA PHE A 433 -14.22 -13.55 -22.99
C PHE A 433 -13.48 -14.42 -24.01
N GLU A 434 -12.23 -14.81 -23.72
CA GLU A 434 -11.39 -15.56 -24.67
C GLU A 434 -11.72 -17.06 -24.75
N SER A 435 -12.58 -17.59 -23.87
CA SER A 435 -12.90 -19.03 -23.83
C SER A 435 -14.38 -19.37 -23.93
N ASP A 436 -15.27 -18.37 -23.85
CA ASP A 436 -16.72 -18.57 -23.75
C ASP A 436 -17.14 -19.58 -22.66
N TYR A 437 -16.38 -19.65 -21.56
CA TYR A 437 -16.58 -20.62 -20.49
C TYR A 437 -16.48 -19.99 -19.09
N GLY A 438 -17.25 -20.52 -18.13
CA GLY A 438 -17.18 -20.12 -16.73
C GLY A 438 -17.99 -18.87 -16.37
N ALA A 439 -17.69 -18.32 -15.19
CA ALA A 439 -18.30 -17.11 -14.65
C ALA A 439 -17.26 -16.00 -14.44
N ALA A 440 -17.44 -14.90 -15.18
CA ALA A 440 -16.63 -13.69 -15.14
C ALA A 440 -17.52 -12.46 -14.92
N PRO A 441 -17.13 -11.52 -14.02
CA PRO A 441 -17.92 -10.33 -13.76
C PRO A 441 -17.54 -9.21 -14.75
N LYS A 442 -18.54 -8.69 -15.47
CA LYS A 442 -18.48 -7.36 -16.08
C LYS A 442 -19.06 -6.37 -15.08
N VAL A 443 -18.19 -5.62 -14.42
CA VAL A 443 -18.57 -4.59 -13.44
C VAL A 443 -18.96 -3.29 -14.16
N GLU A 444 -20.11 -2.73 -13.80
CA GLU A 444 -20.56 -1.41 -14.26
C GLU A 444 -19.86 -0.33 -13.43
N MET A 445 -18.56 -0.09 -13.69
CA MET A 445 -17.78 0.88 -12.91
C MET A 445 -18.39 2.29 -12.95
N ARG A 446 -18.40 2.97 -11.80
CA ARG A 446 -19.02 4.28 -11.63
C ARG A 446 -18.32 5.35 -12.46
N ARG A 447 -19.00 5.85 -13.50
CA ARG A 447 -18.58 7.02 -14.28
C ARG A 447 -18.33 8.23 -13.36
N GLY A 448 -17.28 8.99 -13.67
CA GLY A 448 -16.86 10.17 -12.92
C GLY A 448 -16.03 9.88 -11.67
N GLN A 449 -15.90 8.60 -11.26
CA GLN A 449 -15.06 8.24 -10.12
C GLN A 449 -13.59 8.57 -10.41
N ILE A 450 -12.95 9.27 -9.46
CA ILE A 450 -11.51 9.53 -9.50
C ILE A 450 -10.77 8.28 -9.04
N VAL A 451 -9.79 7.88 -9.83
CA VAL A 451 -8.95 6.70 -9.58
C VAL A 451 -7.48 7.07 -9.71
N THR A 452 -6.62 6.22 -9.13
CA THR A 452 -5.17 6.29 -9.33
C THR A 452 -4.72 4.98 -9.96
N ASN A 453 -4.13 5.05 -11.14
CA ASN A 453 -3.42 3.93 -11.75
C ASN A 453 -1.94 4.05 -11.39
N ILE A 454 -1.30 2.94 -11.03
CA ILE A 454 0.14 2.87 -10.83
C ILE A 454 0.72 1.72 -11.65
N ILE A 455 1.86 1.98 -12.27
CA ILE A 455 2.60 0.99 -13.06
C ILE A 455 4.08 1.04 -12.70
N PRO A 456 4.66 -0.07 -12.21
CA PRO A 456 6.09 -0.19 -12.02
C PRO A 456 6.78 -0.57 -13.35
N ASP A 457 8.06 -0.21 -13.50
CA ASP A 457 8.92 -0.90 -14.46
C ASP A 457 9.26 -2.31 -13.97
N PHE A 458 9.65 -3.20 -14.88
CA PHE A 458 10.02 -4.59 -14.58
C PHE A 458 11.07 -4.73 -13.48
N ALA A 459 12.01 -3.78 -13.42
CA ALA A 459 13.07 -3.79 -12.44
C ALA A 459 12.62 -3.19 -11.10
N ALA A 460 11.39 -2.71 -10.92
CA ALA A 460 10.91 -1.96 -9.76
C ALA A 460 11.91 -0.87 -9.32
N LYS A 461 12.38 -0.07 -10.28
CA LYS A 461 13.25 1.10 -10.12
C LYS A 461 12.52 2.40 -10.47
N ARG A 462 11.51 2.34 -11.33
CA ARG A 462 10.71 3.49 -11.77
C ARG A 462 9.24 3.14 -11.68
N TRP A 463 8.46 4.12 -11.28
CA TRP A 463 7.03 3.99 -11.07
C TRP A 463 6.35 5.17 -11.74
N VAL A 464 5.26 4.92 -12.44
CA VAL A 464 4.39 5.97 -12.97
C VAL A 464 3.08 5.88 -12.22
N GLY A 465 2.65 7.02 -11.66
CA GLY A 465 1.34 7.17 -11.03
C GLY A 465 0.51 8.16 -11.82
N LEU A 466 -0.69 7.77 -12.20
CA LEU A 466 -1.61 8.57 -13.01
C LEU A 466 -2.92 8.73 -12.24
N ARG A 467 -3.30 9.98 -11.96
CA ARG A 467 -4.67 10.28 -11.53
C ARG A 467 -5.57 10.29 -12.75
N GLY A 468 -6.61 9.49 -12.73
CA GLY A 468 -7.61 9.38 -13.79
C GLY A 468 -9.03 9.62 -13.30
N ARG A 469 -9.97 9.66 -14.25
CA ARG A 469 -11.41 9.65 -14.01
C ARG A 469 -12.00 8.56 -14.90
N ILE A 470 -12.91 7.76 -14.35
CA ILE A 470 -13.62 6.74 -15.15
C ILE A 470 -14.57 7.46 -16.10
N GLU A 471 -14.24 7.49 -17.39
CA GLU A 471 -15.10 8.10 -18.41
C GLU A 471 -16.24 7.16 -18.81
N GLU A 472 -16.00 5.86 -18.83
CA GLU A 472 -17.01 4.84 -19.15
C GLU A 472 -16.58 3.44 -18.71
N ALA A 473 -17.56 2.54 -18.66
CA ALA A 473 -17.37 1.11 -18.48
C ALA A 473 -18.06 0.39 -19.66
N PRO A 474 -17.51 0.47 -20.88
CA PRO A 474 -18.18 -0.01 -22.08
C PRO A 474 -18.33 -1.54 -22.06
N PHE A 475 -19.26 -2.04 -22.87
CA PHE A 475 -19.33 -3.44 -23.24
C PHE A 475 -18.59 -3.61 -24.56
N LEU A 476 -17.54 -4.43 -24.57
CA LEU A 476 -16.70 -4.66 -25.76
C LEU A 476 -17.30 -5.73 -26.66
#